data_AF-A0AAJ2MCQ3-F1
#
_entry.id   AF-A0AAJ2MCQ3-F1
#
_cell.length_a   1.000
_cell.length_b   1.000
_cell.length_c   1.000
_cell.angle_alpha   90.00
_cell.angle_beta   90.00
_cell.angle_gamma   90.00
#
_symmetry.space_group_name_H-M   'P 1'
#
loop_
_entity.id
_entity.type
_entity.pdbx_description
1 polymer ?
#
loop_
_entity_poly.entity_id
_entity_poly.type
_entity_poly.pdbx_seq_one_letter_code
_entity_poly.pdbx_strand_id
1 'polypeptide(L)'
;MTQRRLFFIHGAGGYADDGPLAEALAAALDATLDMPRFSDDDMSIEAWARPIRERLEGLDADDHVVAHSFGATVLMHVFAEARLAPRSAVLLAMPNWGPDGWDIPQYVFPGTGSLLPSVHHCVDDDVVPVEHLDLNAAFLPSAPVHRHPVGGHQFDGLADVLAAELNTAENR
;
A
#
# COMPACT_ATOMS: atom_id res chain seq x y z
N MET A 1 -22.40 -15.51 5.54
CA MET A 1 -21.50 -14.36 5.74
C MET A 1 -20.59 -14.35 4.53
N THR A 2 -20.48 -13.22 3.83
CA THR A 2 -19.46 -13.05 2.78
C THR A 2 -18.09 -13.18 3.44
N GLN A 3 -17.18 -13.94 2.82
CA GLN A 3 -15.82 -14.03 3.31
C GLN A 3 -15.13 -12.69 3.06
N ARG A 4 -14.42 -12.18 4.08
CA ARG A 4 -13.65 -10.93 4.00
C ARG A 4 -12.66 -10.99 2.84
N ARG A 5 -12.37 -9.87 2.19
CA ARG A 5 -11.37 -9.78 1.12
C ARG A 5 -10.15 -9.00 1.57
N LEU A 6 -9.00 -9.41 1.06
CA LEU A 6 -7.77 -8.63 1.04
C LEU A 6 -7.53 -8.17 -0.39
N PHE A 7 -7.67 -6.88 -0.66
CA PHE A 7 -7.23 -6.28 -1.91
C PHE A 7 -5.75 -5.88 -1.79
N PHE A 8 -4.88 -6.63 -2.44
CA PHE A 8 -3.44 -6.39 -2.46
C PHE A 8 -3.01 -5.76 -3.79
N ILE A 9 -2.34 -4.61 -3.74
CA ILE A 9 -1.84 -3.86 -4.89
C ILE A 9 -0.32 -4.00 -4.92
N HIS A 10 0.20 -4.76 -5.88
CA HIS A 10 1.62 -5.06 -6.01
C HIS A 10 2.47 -3.85 -6.44
N GLY A 11 3.79 -3.93 -6.30
CA GLY A 11 4.77 -2.97 -6.82
C GLY A 11 5.00 -3.10 -8.33
N ALA A 12 5.74 -2.17 -8.95
CA ALA A 12 6.09 -2.23 -10.37
C ALA A 12 6.84 -3.53 -10.70
N GLY A 13 6.33 -4.35 -11.63
CA GLY A 13 6.88 -5.68 -11.92
C GLY A 13 6.76 -6.71 -10.78
N GLY A 14 6.16 -6.34 -9.64
CA GLY A 14 6.14 -7.12 -8.41
C GLY A 14 5.01 -8.14 -8.29
N TYR A 15 4.23 -8.42 -9.35
CA TYR A 15 3.10 -9.35 -9.26
C TYR A 15 3.52 -10.74 -8.74
N ALA A 16 4.65 -11.27 -9.22
CA ALA A 16 5.17 -12.55 -8.76
C ALA A 16 5.90 -12.44 -7.41
N ASP A 17 6.68 -11.37 -7.21
CA ASP A 17 7.54 -11.20 -6.04
C ASP A 17 6.73 -10.83 -4.78
N ASP A 18 5.63 -10.10 -4.93
CA ASP A 18 4.73 -9.75 -3.82
C ASP A 18 3.71 -10.87 -3.52
N GLY A 19 3.58 -11.85 -4.40
CA GLY A 19 2.61 -12.95 -4.28
C GLY A 19 2.73 -13.71 -2.96
N PRO A 20 3.93 -14.17 -2.53
CA PRO A 20 4.11 -14.85 -1.26
C PRO A 20 3.64 -14.04 -0.04
N LEU A 21 3.94 -12.73 -0.01
CA LEU A 21 3.48 -11.85 1.07
C LEU A 21 1.96 -11.72 1.04
N ALA A 22 1.38 -11.50 -0.14
CA ALA A 22 -0.07 -11.33 -0.32
C ALA A 22 -0.85 -12.59 0.09
N GLU A 23 -0.36 -13.77 -0.28
CA GLU A 23 -0.93 -15.06 0.12
C GLU A 23 -0.84 -15.29 1.63
N ALA A 24 0.35 -15.06 2.22
CA ALA A 24 0.55 -15.22 3.66
C ALA A 24 -0.34 -14.26 4.47
N LEU A 25 -0.48 -13.02 4.00
CA LEU A 25 -1.30 -12.01 4.65
C LEU A 25 -2.80 -12.33 4.54
N ALA A 26 -3.27 -12.79 3.38
CA ALA A 26 -4.66 -13.24 3.21
C ALA A 26 -4.98 -14.41 4.15
N ALA A 27 -4.06 -15.38 4.28
CA ALA A 27 -4.20 -16.51 5.19
C ALA A 27 -4.24 -16.06 6.67
N ALA A 28 -3.37 -15.14 7.08
CA ALA A 28 -3.34 -14.60 8.44
C ALA A 28 -4.63 -13.81 8.80
N LEU A 29 -5.30 -13.24 7.80
CA LEU A 29 -6.55 -12.48 7.94
C LEU A 29 -7.82 -13.33 7.78
N ASP A 30 -7.70 -14.62 7.45
CA ASP A 30 -8.84 -15.47 7.02
C ASP A 30 -9.67 -14.83 5.88
N ALA A 31 -8.97 -14.19 4.94
CA ALA A 31 -9.55 -13.41 3.85
C ALA A 31 -9.31 -14.06 2.48
N THR A 32 -10.21 -13.79 1.53
CA THR A 32 -9.99 -14.10 0.11
C THR A 32 -9.04 -13.07 -0.49
N LEU A 33 -7.94 -13.52 -1.09
CA LEU A 33 -7.01 -12.65 -1.79
C LEU A 33 -7.58 -12.16 -3.13
N ASP A 34 -7.59 -10.84 -3.33
CA ASP A 34 -7.78 -10.16 -4.61
C ASP A 34 -6.48 -9.41 -4.93
N MET A 35 -5.70 -9.95 -5.86
CA MET A 35 -4.44 -9.35 -6.32
C MET A 35 -4.42 -9.45 -7.85
N PRO A 36 -4.99 -8.47 -8.57
CA PRO A 36 -4.89 -8.44 -10.02
C PRO A 36 -3.46 -8.12 -10.45
N ARG A 37 -3.10 -8.56 -11.66
CA ARG A 37 -1.90 -8.07 -12.31
C ARG A 37 -2.19 -6.72 -12.97
N PHE A 38 -1.43 -5.70 -12.60
CA PHE A 38 -1.45 -4.38 -13.22
C PHE A 38 -0.52 -4.33 -14.45
N SER A 39 -0.60 -3.24 -15.21
CA SER A 39 0.15 -3.08 -16.45
C SER A 39 1.65 -3.00 -16.19
N ASP A 40 2.43 -3.87 -16.83
CA ASP A 40 3.90 -3.81 -16.81
C ASP A 40 4.46 -2.83 -17.85
N ASP A 41 3.69 -2.55 -18.91
CA ASP A 41 4.11 -1.71 -20.04
C ASP A 41 3.72 -0.23 -19.85
N ASP A 42 2.57 0.02 -19.22
CA ASP A 42 2.03 1.36 -18.98
C ASP A 42 2.11 1.68 -17.47
N MET A 43 3.20 2.32 -17.10
CA MET A 43 3.51 2.76 -15.74
C MET A 43 2.95 4.16 -15.44
N SER A 44 1.95 4.63 -16.19
CA SER A 44 1.24 5.87 -15.84
C SER A 44 0.34 5.66 -14.62
N ILE A 45 0.16 6.72 -13.82
CA ILE A 45 -0.74 6.69 -12.66
C ILE A 45 -2.14 6.22 -13.06
N GLU A 46 -2.71 6.76 -14.15
CA GLU A 46 -4.09 6.46 -14.55
C GLU A 46 -4.28 5.00 -15.02
N ALA A 47 -3.29 4.40 -15.68
CA ALA A 47 -3.36 3.01 -16.13
C ALA A 47 -3.53 2.03 -14.96
N TRP A 48 -2.92 2.36 -13.81
CA TRP A 48 -3.06 1.60 -12.57
C TRP A 48 -4.24 2.08 -11.72
N ALA A 49 -4.49 3.39 -11.65
CA ALA A 49 -5.52 4.00 -10.81
C ALA A 49 -6.93 3.56 -11.20
N ARG A 50 -7.22 3.40 -12.50
CA ARG A 50 -8.53 2.95 -12.98
C ARG A 50 -8.95 1.59 -12.42
N PRO A 51 -8.20 0.49 -12.63
CA PRO A 51 -8.55 -0.82 -12.08
C PRO A 51 -8.51 -0.87 -10.54
N ILE A 52 -7.73 0.02 -9.89
CA ILE A 52 -7.75 0.18 -8.43
C ILE A 52 -9.08 0.78 -7.97
N ARG A 53 -9.55 1.88 -8.59
CA ARG A 53 -10.83 2.53 -8.28
C ARG A 53 -12.00 1.55 -8.40
N GLU A 54 -12.07 0.82 -9.51
CA GLU A 54 -13.13 -0.18 -9.75
C GLU A 54 -13.20 -1.26 -8.65
N ARG A 55 -12.05 -1.70 -8.13
CA ARG A 55 -11.99 -2.68 -7.04
C ARG A 55 -12.40 -2.08 -5.69
N LEU A 56 -11.95 -0.86 -5.40
CA LEU A 56 -12.30 -0.15 -4.16
C LEU A 56 -13.81 0.13 -4.04
N GLU A 57 -14.50 0.36 -5.17
CA GLU A 57 -15.96 0.50 -5.22
C GLU A 57 -16.70 -0.78 -4.83
N GLY A 58 -16.10 -1.95 -5.11
CA GLY A 58 -16.66 -3.25 -4.80
C GLY A 58 -16.25 -3.83 -3.44
N LEU A 59 -15.55 -3.08 -2.58
CA LEU A 59 -15.15 -3.52 -1.25
C LEU A 59 -16.21 -3.21 -0.20
N ASP A 60 -16.46 -4.15 0.70
CA ASP A 60 -17.27 -3.96 1.90
C ASP A 60 -16.48 -3.22 2.99
N ALA A 61 -17.14 -2.84 4.10
CA ALA A 61 -16.49 -2.11 5.19
C ALA A 61 -15.42 -2.92 5.93
N ASP A 62 -15.59 -4.24 5.95
CA ASP A 62 -14.69 -5.19 6.62
C ASP A 62 -13.53 -5.64 5.73
N ASP A 63 -13.47 -5.21 4.46
CA ASP A 63 -12.41 -5.61 3.55
C ASP A 63 -11.12 -4.80 3.79
N HIS A 64 -9.97 -5.46 3.62
CA HIS A 64 -8.65 -4.86 3.83
C HIS A 64 -8.01 -4.42 2.51
N VAL A 65 -7.25 -3.32 2.56
CA VAL A 65 -6.46 -2.81 1.44
C VAL A 65 -4.99 -2.73 1.83
N VAL A 66 -4.13 -3.32 1.01
CA VAL A 66 -2.67 -3.24 1.16
C VAL A 66 -2.08 -2.85 -0.18
N ALA A 67 -1.14 -1.93 -0.18
CA ALA A 67 -0.46 -1.50 -1.39
C ALA A 67 1.04 -1.43 -1.16
N HIS A 68 1.80 -1.96 -2.11
CA HIS A 68 3.25 -2.07 -2.02
C HIS A 68 3.95 -1.20 -3.06
N SER A 69 5.02 -0.51 -2.65
CA SER A 69 5.95 0.23 -3.49
C SER A 69 5.21 1.18 -4.46
N PHE A 70 5.37 1.00 -5.78
CA PHE A 70 4.65 1.79 -6.78
C PHE A 70 3.12 1.70 -6.66
N GLY A 71 2.58 0.54 -6.29
CA GLY A 71 1.16 0.36 -6.03
C GLY A 71 0.65 1.26 -4.90
N ALA A 72 1.47 1.47 -3.85
CA ALA A 72 1.17 2.40 -2.76
C ALA A 72 1.10 3.85 -3.23
N THR A 73 2.00 4.24 -4.15
CA THR A 73 1.96 5.56 -4.78
C THR A 73 0.64 5.76 -5.52
N VAL A 74 0.25 4.82 -6.38
CA VAL A 74 -0.98 4.94 -7.17
C VAL A 74 -2.22 4.94 -6.28
N LEU A 75 -2.26 4.11 -5.23
CA LEU A 75 -3.37 4.11 -4.27
C LEU A 75 -3.55 5.48 -3.61
N MET A 76 -2.45 6.15 -3.25
CA MET A 76 -2.51 7.50 -2.70
C MET A 76 -3.11 8.48 -3.70
N HIS A 77 -2.69 8.46 -4.97
CA HIS A 77 -3.31 9.29 -6.03
C HIS A 77 -4.82 9.06 -6.12
N VAL A 78 -5.27 7.79 -6.07
CA VAL A 78 -6.69 7.45 -6.04
C VAL A 78 -7.41 8.07 -4.83
N PHE A 79 -6.81 8.02 -3.64
CA PHE A 79 -7.39 8.64 -2.43
C PHE A 79 -7.43 10.17 -2.48
N ALA A 80 -6.52 10.85 -3.19
CA ALA A 80 -6.61 12.30 -3.35
C ALA A 80 -7.71 12.73 -4.32
N GLU A 81 -7.96 11.95 -5.37
CA GLU A 81 -8.97 12.27 -6.38
C GLU A 81 -10.38 12.04 -5.87
N ALA A 82 -10.56 10.98 -5.09
CA ALA A 82 -11.88 10.46 -4.80
C ALA A 82 -12.31 10.87 -3.40
N ARG A 83 -13.55 11.37 -3.26
CA ARG A 83 -14.28 11.45 -1.98
C ARG A 83 -14.67 10.05 -1.49
N LEU A 84 -13.80 9.07 -1.66
CA LEU A 84 -14.01 7.72 -1.16
C LEU A 84 -14.04 7.82 0.37
N ALA A 85 -14.95 7.07 0.97
CA ALA A 85 -14.97 6.95 2.41
C ALA A 85 -13.59 6.44 2.86
N PRO A 86 -13.02 7.02 3.91
CA PRO A 86 -11.72 6.64 4.38
C PRO A 86 -11.74 5.16 4.78
N ARG A 87 -11.01 4.33 4.04
CA ARG A 87 -10.78 2.91 4.36
C ARG A 87 -9.44 2.80 5.07
N SER A 88 -9.34 1.91 6.06
CA SER A 88 -8.03 1.53 6.58
C SER A 88 -7.25 0.86 5.45
N ALA A 89 -6.06 1.40 5.17
CA ALA A 89 -5.13 0.82 4.22
C ALA A 89 -3.73 0.82 4.82
N VAL A 90 -2.92 -0.13 4.37
CA VAL A 90 -1.51 -0.26 4.74
C VAL A 90 -0.66 -0.01 3.50
N LEU A 91 0.26 0.94 3.59
CA LEU A 91 1.26 1.22 2.56
C LEU A 91 2.58 0.59 2.94
N LEU A 92 3.13 -0.22 2.05
CA LEU A 92 4.40 -0.91 2.22
C LEU A 92 5.45 -0.28 1.31
N ALA A 93 6.61 0.10 1.86
CA ALA A 93 7.77 0.62 1.13
C ALA A 93 7.42 1.69 0.07
N MET A 94 6.48 2.57 0.38
CA MET A 94 6.04 3.60 -0.58
C MET A 94 7.22 4.53 -0.88
N PRO A 95 7.62 4.71 -2.15
CA PRO A 95 8.66 5.67 -2.48
C PRO A 95 8.14 7.10 -2.38
N ASN A 96 8.95 7.98 -1.79
CA ASN A 96 8.80 9.42 -1.96
C ASN A 96 9.34 9.87 -3.33
N TRP A 97 8.50 10.53 -4.14
CA TRP A 97 8.85 11.01 -5.49
C TRP A 97 9.19 12.49 -5.56
N GLY A 98 9.16 13.21 -4.43
CA GLY A 98 9.49 14.62 -4.37
C GLY A 98 10.98 14.89 -4.55
N PRO A 99 11.39 16.17 -4.58
CA PRO A 99 12.78 16.57 -4.82
C PRO A 99 13.80 16.00 -3.84
N ASP A 100 13.38 15.74 -2.59
CA ASP A 100 14.24 15.16 -1.56
C ASP A 100 14.26 13.61 -1.59
N GLY A 101 13.39 12.99 -2.40
CA GLY A 101 13.34 11.55 -2.64
C GLY A 101 13.93 11.20 -4.01
N TRP A 102 13.14 10.57 -4.87
CA TRP A 102 13.57 10.19 -6.22
C TRP A 102 13.40 11.27 -7.30
N ASP A 103 12.78 12.42 -6.97
CA ASP A 103 12.58 13.56 -7.88
C ASP A 103 12.04 13.17 -9.27
N ILE A 104 10.91 12.45 -9.27
CA ILE A 104 10.20 12.11 -10.50
C ILE A 104 8.83 12.80 -10.48
N PRO A 105 8.71 14.00 -11.09
CA PRO A 105 7.50 14.84 -10.98
C PRO A 105 6.19 14.15 -11.35
N GLN A 106 6.24 13.19 -12.29
CA GLN A 106 5.06 12.48 -12.77
C GLN A 106 4.39 11.59 -11.71
N TYR A 107 5.10 11.23 -10.63
CA TYR A 107 4.62 10.36 -9.57
C TYR A 107 4.40 11.08 -8.24
N VAL A 108 4.81 12.35 -8.15
CA VAL A 108 4.62 13.18 -6.97
C VAL A 108 3.14 13.22 -6.62
N PHE A 109 2.83 12.73 -5.43
CA PHE A 109 1.48 12.74 -4.89
C PHE A 109 1.08 14.17 -4.46
N PRO A 110 -0.11 14.69 -4.86
CA PRO A 110 -0.47 16.10 -4.68
C PRO A 110 -0.92 16.51 -3.26
N GLY A 111 -1.04 15.59 -2.28
CA GLY A 111 -1.41 15.90 -0.89
C GLY A 111 -2.72 15.26 -0.41
N THR A 112 -2.94 15.20 0.90
CA THR A 112 -3.89 14.26 1.52
C THR A 112 -5.27 14.81 1.90
N GLY A 113 -6.27 13.92 1.86
CA GLY A 113 -7.54 14.02 2.61
C GLY A 113 -7.43 13.58 4.08
N SER A 114 -8.58 13.43 4.76
CA SER A 114 -8.69 13.40 6.24
C SER A 114 -8.38 12.06 6.95
N LEU A 115 -8.16 10.96 6.24
CA LEU A 115 -7.71 9.69 6.84
C LEU A 115 -6.46 9.21 6.12
N LEU A 116 -5.43 8.89 6.90
CA LEU A 116 -4.14 8.51 6.37
C LEU A 116 -3.89 7.02 6.63
N PRO A 117 -3.50 6.25 5.61
CA PRO A 117 -3.11 4.87 5.79
C PRO A 117 -1.86 4.76 6.68
N SER A 118 -1.65 3.61 7.32
CA SER A 118 -0.37 3.36 7.99
C SER A 118 0.72 3.13 6.94
N VAL A 119 1.95 3.53 7.25
CA VAL A 119 3.10 3.41 6.35
C VAL A 119 4.16 2.55 7.02
N HIS A 120 4.56 1.48 6.35
CA HIS A 120 5.51 0.49 6.84
C HIS A 120 6.72 0.42 5.91
N HIS A 121 7.91 0.26 6.50
CA HIS A 121 9.16 0.14 5.75
C HIS A 121 10.14 -0.77 6.48
N CYS A 122 10.86 -1.60 5.75
CA CYS A 122 11.97 -2.40 6.27
C CYS A 122 13.28 -1.61 6.22
N VAL A 123 14.07 -1.62 7.29
CA VAL A 123 15.36 -0.91 7.35
C VAL A 123 16.37 -1.50 6.37
N ASP A 124 16.26 -2.79 6.07
CA ASP A 124 17.09 -3.54 5.13
C ASP A 124 16.52 -3.59 3.69
N ASP A 125 15.57 -2.71 3.36
CA ASP A 125 15.09 -2.54 1.99
C ASP A 125 16.21 -1.98 1.08
N ASP A 126 16.60 -2.76 0.07
CA ASP A 126 17.66 -2.44 -0.88
C ASP A 126 17.14 -1.81 -2.20
N VAL A 127 15.82 -1.69 -2.35
CA VAL A 127 15.16 -1.10 -3.52
C VAL A 127 14.74 0.33 -3.22
N VAL A 128 13.99 0.53 -2.13
CA VAL A 128 13.55 1.86 -1.66
C VAL A 128 14.26 2.16 -0.34
N PRO A 129 15.24 3.07 -0.31
CA PRO A 129 15.94 3.41 0.92
C PRO A 129 14.98 3.85 2.03
N VAL A 130 15.26 3.46 3.27
CA VAL A 130 14.37 3.69 4.41
C VAL A 130 14.14 5.19 4.69
N GLU A 131 15.01 6.07 4.22
CA GLU A 131 14.85 7.53 4.31
C GLU A 131 13.57 8.02 3.59
N HIS A 132 13.07 7.28 2.59
CA HIS A 132 11.78 7.60 1.95
C HIS A 132 10.61 7.52 2.95
N LEU A 133 10.71 6.69 4.00
CA LEU A 133 9.72 6.64 5.07
C LEU A 133 9.66 7.96 5.83
N ASP A 134 10.81 8.58 6.15
CA ASP A 134 10.86 9.86 6.85
C ASP A 134 10.29 11.00 6.01
N LEU A 135 10.62 11.00 4.71
CA LEU A 135 10.04 11.95 3.77
C LEU A 135 8.51 11.81 3.73
N ASN A 136 8.01 10.58 3.55
CA ASN A 136 6.58 10.32 3.52
C ASN A 136 5.88 10.65 4.85
N ALA A 137 6.50 10.34 5.99
CA ALA A 137 5.96 10.69 7.31
C ALA A 137 5.81 12.21 7.49
N ALA A 138 6.74 13.00 6.94
CA ALA A 138 6.63 14.46 6.94
C ALA A 138 5.45 14.96 6.08
N PHE A 139 5.15 14.28 4.97
CA PHE A 139 3.97 14.58 4.13
C PHE A 139 2.66 14.04 4.72
N LEU A 140 2.72 13.01 5.55
CA LEU A 140 1.59 12.31 6.15
C LEU A 140 1.65 12.39 7.69
N PRO A 141 1.60 13.59 8.31
CA PRO A 141 1.99 13.78 9.71
C PRO A 141 1.10 13.04 10.73
N SER A 142 -0.10 12.60 10.31
CA SER A 142 -1.02 11.84 11.16
C SER A 142 -1.07 10.34 10.83
N ALA A 143 -0.29 9.88 9.85
CA ALA A 143 -0.23 8.46 9.50
C ALA A 143 0.56 7.69 10.58
N PRO A 144 0.09 6.51 11.02
CA PRO A 144 0.93 5.60 11.79
C PRO A 144 2.14 5.17 10.97
N VAL A 145 3.34 5.29 11.54
CA VAL A 145 4.61 4.98 10.87
C VAL A 145 5.28 3.81 11.56
N HIS A 146 5.61 2.78 10.80
CA HIS A 146 6.17 1.52 11.30
C HIS A 146 7.48 1.20 10.58
N ARG A 147 8.56 1.01 11.36
CA ARG A 147 9.85 0.54 10.87
C ARG A 147 10.06 -0.90 11.30
N HIS A 148 10.38 -1.76 10.36
CA HIS A 148 10.74 -3.15 10.62
C HIS A 148 12.25 -3.31 10.45
N PRO A 149 12.94 -4.00 11.36
CA PRO A 149 14.40 -4.12 11.29
C PRO A 149 14.87 -4.99 10.12
N VAL A 150 14.05 -5.96 9.71
CA VAL A 150 14.34 -6.93 8.65
C VAL A 150 13.08 -7.25 7.86
N GLY A 151 13.26 -7.72 6.63
CA GLY A 151 12.19 -8.17 5.73
C GLY A 151 12.45 -7.77 4.27
N GLY A 152 13.45 -6.92 4.04
CA GLY A 152 13.79 -6.41 2.71
C GLY A 152 12.62 -5.67 2.07
N HIS A 153 12.70 -5.49 0.74
CA HIS A 153 11.64 -4.84 -0.01
C HIS A 153 10.32 -5.62 0.04
N GLN A 154 10.38 -6.96 0.18
CA GLN A 154 9.21 -7.85 0.10
C GLN A 154 8.55 -8.16 1.45
N PHE A 155 9.03 -7.54 2.54
CA PHE A 155 8.50 -7.73 3.89
C PHE A 155 8.45 -9.21 4.31
N ASP A 156 9.48 -9.97 3.93
CA ASP A 156 9.56 -11.40 4.19
C ASP A 156 9.41 -11.71 5.68
N GLY A 157 8.45 -12.58 6.02
CA GLY A 157 8.18 -12.99 7.39
C GLY A 157 7.38 -11.97 8.23
N LEU A 158 6.85 -10.89 7.64
CA LEU A 158 6.10 -9.86 8.37
C LEU A 158 4.57 -9.97 8.22
N ALA A 159 4.05 -10.99 7.53
CA ALA A 159 2.61 -11.15 7.28
C ALA A 159 1.76 -11.07 8.56
N ASP A 160 2.13 -11.79 9.63
CA ASP A 160 1.38 -11.78 10.90
C ASP A 160 1.40 -10.40 11.58
N VAL A 161 2.52 -9.68 11.48
CA VAL A 161 2.68 -8.34 12.04
C VAL A 161 1.78 -7.35 11.29
N LEU A 162 1.74 -7.44 9.96
CA LEU A 162 0.90 -6.59 9.11
C LEU A 162 -0.60 -6.92 9.31
N ALA A 163 -0.95 -8.21 9.45
CA ALA A 163 -2.32 -8.64 9.76
C ALA A 163 -2.82 -8.08 11.09
N ALA A 164 -1.97 -8.08 12.12
CA ALA A 164 -2.31 -7.51 13.43
C ALA A 164 -2.59 -6.00 13.36
N GLU A 165 -1.85 -5.25 12.54
CA GLU A 165 -2.11 -3.81 12.34
C GLU A 165 -3.43 -3.58 11.61
N LEU A 166 -3.71 -4.34 10.54
CA LEU A 166 -4.97 -4.25 9.79
C LEU A 166 -6.18 -4.48 10.70
N ASN A 167 -6.14 -5.48 11.57
CA ASN A 167 -7.20 -5.75 12.56
C ASN A 167 -7.29 -4.66 13.66
N THR A 168 -6.19 -4.00 13.99
CA THR A 168 -6.18 -2.90 14.97
C THR A 168 -6.75 -1.62 14.36
N ALA A 169 -6.53 -1.39 13.07
CA ALA A 169 -7.07 -0.24 12.34
C ALA A 169 -8.61 -0.31 12.18
N GLU A 170 -9.22 -1.50 12.16
CA GLU A 170 -10.68 -1.67 12.17
C GLU A 170 -11.36 -1.14 13.45
N ASN A 171 -10.63 -1.12 14.57
CA ASN A 171 -11.18 -0.80 15.90
C ASN A 171 -11.02 0.68 16.29
N ARG A 172 -10.58 1.56 15.37
CA ARG A 172 -10.39 3.00 15.60
C ARG A 172 -11.47 3.83 14.91
#